data_AF-A0A2Z4QJH0-F1
#
_entry.id   AF-A0A2Z4QJH0-F1
#
_cell.length_a   1.000
_cell.length_b   1.000
_cell.length_c   1.000
_cell.angle_alpha   90.00
_cell.angle_beta   90.00
_cell.angle_gamma   90.00
#
_symmetry.space_group_name_H-M   'P 1'
#
loop_
_entity.id
_entity.type
_entity.pdbx_description
1 polymer ?
#
loop_
_entity_poly.entity_id
_entity_poly.type
_entity_poly.pdbx_seq_one_letter_code
_entity_poly.pdbx_strand_id
1 'polypeptide(L)' 'KIHAGPKFASYLTFSPSEVKSLQTEYGDLELCIEVVDNVQDAIDHIHKYGSSHTDVIVTED' A
#
# COMPACT_ATOMS: atom_id res chain seq x y z
N LYS A 1 -0.64 10.46 9.59
CA LYS A 1 0.41 9.47 9.93
C LYS A 1 0.68 8.59 8.73
N ILE A 2 1.92 8.20 8.49
CA ILE A 2 2.27 7.28 7.40
C ILE A 2 2.72 5.97 8.02
N HIS A 3 2.21 4.87 7.48
CA HIS A 3 2.65 3.53 7.79
C HIS A 3 3.29 2.91 6.56
N ALA A 4 4.40 2.21 6.75
CA ALA A 4 5.14 1.56 5.67
C ALA A 4 4.68 0.11 5.50
N GLY A 5 4.38 -0.28 4.27
CA GLY A 5 4.29 -1.69 3.91
C GLY A 5 5.67 -2.34 3.90
N PRO A 6 5.75 -3.68 3.95
CA PRO A 6 7.00 -4.40 4.11
C PRO A 6 8.02 -4.10 2.99
N LYS A 7 7.56 -4.01 1.74
CA LYS A 7 8.46 -3.72 0.63
C LYS A 7 8.89 -2.27 0.64
N PHE A 8 8.00 -1.34 0.93
CA PHE A 8 8.37 0.06 1.07
C PHE A 8 9.40 0.27 2.19
N ALA A 9 9.22 -0.37 3.34
CA ALA A 9 10.16 -0.30 4.47
C ALA A 9 11.56 -0.81 4.08
N SER A 10 11.65 -1.88 3.27
CA SER A 10 12.93 -2.45 2.83
C SER A 10 13.81 -1.51 2.00
N TYR A 11 13.22 -0.48 1.37
CA TYR A 11 13.96 0.52 0.58
C TYR A 11 14.51 1.69 1.41
N LEU A 12 14.13 1.79 2.68
CA LEU A 12 14.45 2.94 3.51
C LEU A 12 15.43 2.56 4.62
N THR A 13 16.49 3.37 4.78
CA THR A 13 17.39 3.27 5.94
C THR A 13 16.67 3.59 7.26
N PHE A 14 15.67 4.48 7.20
CA PHE A 14 14.81 4.85 8.33
C PHE A 14 13.36 4.86 7.84
N SER A 15 12.65 3.76 8.01
CA SER A 15 11.25 3.67 7.61
C SER A 15 10.32 4.31 8.65
N PRO A 16 9.15 4.82 8.24
CA PRO A 16 8.01 4.97 9.15
C PRO A 16 7.67 3.66 9.86
N SER A 17 6.76 3.71 10.82
CA SER A 17 6.25 2.50 11.47
C SER A 17 5.67 1.54 10.44
N GLU A 18 6.12 0.29 10.48
CA GLU A 18 5.61 -0.75 9.60
C GLU A 18 4.16 -1.08 9.95
N VAL A 19 3.36 -1.38 8.94
CA VAL A 19 1.97 -1.80 9.13
C VAL A 19 1.88 -3.16 9.83
N LYS A 20 0.86 -3.32 10.67
CA LYS A 20 0.51 -4.64 11.23
C LYS A 20 -0.29 -5.50 10.26
N SER A 21 -1.01 -4.86 9.35
CA SER A 21 -1.87 -5.48 8.34
C SER A 21 -1.98 -4.53 7.14
N LEU A 22 -1.98 -5.10 5.93
CA LEU A 22 -2.31 -4.37 4.70
C LEU A 22 -3.82 -4.29 4.46
N GLN A 23 -4.62 -5.03 5.24
CA GLN A 23 -6.09 -4.95 5.25
C GLN A 23 -6.52 -4.08 6.43
N THR A 24 -6.38 -2.76 6.32
CA THR A 24 -6.77 -1.81 7.38
C THR A 24 -7.41 -0.57 6.77
N GLU A 25 -8.65 -0.30 7.19
CA GLU A 25 -9.34 0.95 6.92
C GLU A 25 -9.17 1.86 8.13
N TYR A 26 -8.49 3.00 7.96
CA TYR A 26 -8.08 3.87 9.07
C TYR A 26 -9.18 4.83 9.53
N GLY A 27 -9.92 5.44 8.59
CA GLY A 27 -11.01 6.37 8.90
C GLY A 27 -10.57 7.74 9.45
N ASP A 28 -9.28 8.07 9.39
CA ASP A 28 -8.68 9.32 9.86
C ASP A 28 -7.53 9.78 8.94
N LEU A 29 -6.70 10.73 9.40
CA LEU A 29 -5.54 11.23 8.63
C LEU A 29 -4.34 10.27 8.70
N GLU A 30 -4.56 8.98 8.48
CA GLU A 30 -3.54 7.94 8.38
C GLU A 30 -3.55 7.25 7.01
N LEU A 31 -2.37 6.81 6.54
CA LEU A 31 -2.21 6.21 5.21
C LEU A 31 -1.13 5.12 5.25
N CYS A 32 -1.41 3.99 4.59
CA CYS A 32 -0.42 2.95 4.28
C CYS A 32 0.20 3.21 2.90
N ILE A 33 1.52 3.16 2.80
CA ILE A 33 2.26 3.22 1.52
C ILE A 33 3.01 1.90 1.34
N GLU A 34 2.75 1.22 0.23
CA GLU A 34 3.47 0.00 -0.16
C GLU A 34 3.97 0.11 -1.60
N VAL A 35 5.13 -0.47 -1.87
CA VAL A 35 5.74 -0.51 -3.21
C VAL A 35 5.36 -1.82 -3.92
N VAL A 36 5.15 -1.77 -5.23
CA VAL A 36 4.90 -2.91 -6.11
C VAL A 36 5.84 -2.83 -7.33
N ASP A 37 6.25 -3.95 -7.94
CA ASP A 37 7.24 -3.89 -9.03
C ASP A 37 6.64 -3.46 -10.37
N ASN A 38 5.36 -3.75 -10.60
CA ASN A 38 4.69 -3.56 -11.88
C ASN A 38 3.15 -3.53 -11.72
N VAL A 39 2.44 -3.32 -12.83
CA VAL A 39 0.96 -3.24 -12.84
C VAL A 39 0.30 -4.55 -12.41
N GLN A 40 0.86 -5.71 -12.76
CA GLN A 40 0.30 -7.00 -12.34
C GLN A 40 0.42 -7.17 -10.82
N ASP A 41 1.56 -6.82 -10.23
CA ASP A 41 1.74 -6.82 -8.78
C ASP A 41 0.76 -5.87 -8.08
N ALA A 42 0.49 -4.70 -8.68
CA ALA A 42 -0.50 -3.75 -8.17
C ALA A 42 -1.91 -4.36 -8.16
N ILE A 43 -2.30 -5.02 -9.25
CA ILE A 43 -3.59 -5.72 -9.38
C ILE A 43 -3.69 -6.84 -8.34
N ASP A 44 -2.65 -7.67 -8.21
CA ASP A 44 -2.62 -8.78 -7.25
C ASP A 44 -2.67 -8.28 -5.80
N HIS A 45 -2.01 -7.14 -5.51
CA HIS A 45 -2.08 -6.48 -4.22
C HIS A 45 -3.50 -6.02 -3.90
N ILE A 46 -4.16 -5.34 -4.85
CA ILE A 46 -5.55 -4.88 -4.71
C ILE A 46 -6.49 -6.06 -4.48
N HIS A 47 -6.40 -7.13 -5.28
CA HIS A 47 -7.27 -8.30 -5.12
C HIS A 47 -7.06 -9.03 -3.79
N LYS A 48 -5.83 -9.05 -3.28
CA LYS A 48 -5.49 -9.74 -2.04
C LYS A 48 -5.85 -8.95 -0.78
N TYR A 49 -5.65 -7.64 -0.79
CA TYR A 49 -5.76 -6.80 0.41
C TYR A 49 -6.90 -5.78 0.36
N GLY A 50 -7.42 -5.48 -0.82
CA GLY A 50 -8.57 -4.60 -1.00
C GLY A 50 -9.89 -5.25 -0.60
N SER A 51 -10.89 -4.40 -0.34
CA SER A 51 -12.28 -4.81 -0.05
C SER A 51 -13.15 -4.92 -1.31
N SER A 52 -12.56 -4.71 -2.50
CA SER A 52 -13.27 -4.62 -3.77
C SER A 52 -14.29 -3.46 -3.82
N HIS A 53 -14.07 -2.40 -3.05
CA HIS A 53 -14.97 -1.25 -2.99
C HIS A 53 -14.70 -0.21 -4.08
N THR A 54 -13.50 0.37 -4.11
CA THR A 54 -13.07 1.36 -5.11
C THR A 54 -11.55 1.40 -5.14
N ASP A 55 -10.98 1.25 -6.32
CA ASP A 55 -9.54 1.25 -6.57
C ASP A 55 -9.24 2.17 -7.76
N VAL A 56 -8.08 2.81 -7.77
CA VAL A 56 -7.71 3.83 -8.77
C VAL A 56 -6.29 3.58 -9.30
N ILE A 57 -6.12 3.77 -10.61
CA ILE A 57 -4.83 3.79 -11.29
C ILE A 57 -4.58 5.19 -11.88
N VAL A 58 -3.34 5.66 -11.81
CA VAL A 58 -2.89 6.92 -12.41
C VAL A 58 -1.77 6.59 -13.40
N THR A 59 -2.02 6.78 -14.69
CA THR A 59 -1.05 6.57 -15.78
C THR A 59 -1.43 7.42 -16.99
N GLU A 60 -0.44 7.75 -17.83
CA GLU A 60 -0.61 8.43 -19.14
C GLU A 60 -0.29 7.50 -20.33
N ASP A 61 0.13 6.25 -20.06
CA ASP A 61 0.32 5.21 -21.09
C ASP A 61 -0.96 4.91 -21.88
#